data_AF-A0A3N6PBQ2-F1
#
_entry.id   AF-A0A3N6PBQ2-F1
#
_cell.length_a   1.000
_cell.length_b   1.000
_cell.length_c   1.000
_cell.angle_alpha   90.00
_cell.angle_beta   90.00
_cell.angle_gamma   90.00
#
_symmetry.space_group_name_H-M   'P 1'
#
loop_
_entity.id
_entity.type
_entity.pdbx_description
1 polymer ?
#
loop_
_entity_poly.entity_id
_entity_poly.type
_entity_poly.pdbx_seq_one_letter_code
_entity_poly.pdbx_strand_id
1 'polypeptide(L)'
;MKITKDQHVAFDEFSRACDLVEEYFGDTIDDVALNSPVSRQQLVAVLARAQLSGRQLALEGLPEDGRVVYRSDQETLLWLDGGFWTDVRDTHNLEADEGRAAREVHRRILEAVDGDVGYTDRQRDPFVLIDRFGRYDGPSET
;
A
#
# COMPACT_ATOMS: atom_id res chain seq x y z
N MET A 1 -23.61 -15.06 -25.80
CA MET A 1 -22.25 -15.19 -25.21
C MET A 1 -22.29 -14.46 -23.87
N LYS A 2 -22.22 -15.19 -22.75
CA LYS A 2 -22.29 -14.62 -21.40
C LYS A 2 -20.87 -14.28 -20.95
N ILE A 3 -20.59 -13.00 -20.75
CA ILE A 3 -19.32 -12.53 -20.20
C ILE A 3 -19.45 -12.54 -18.67
N THR A 4 -18.55 -13.25 -18.01
CA THR A 4 -18.44 -13.42 -16.56
C THR A 4 -18.08 -12.08 -15.90
N LYS A 5 -18.98 -11.57 -15.05
CA LYS A 5 -18.69 -10.56 -14.02
C LYS A 5 -17.77 -11.23 -13.00
N ASP A 6 -16.47 -10.92 -12.96
CA ASP A 6 -15.65 -11.07 -11.73
C ASP A 6 -14.22 -10.49 -11.81
N GLN A 7 -13.92 -9.59 -12.74
CA GLN A 7 -12.61 -8.90 -12.75
C GLN A 7 -12.73 -7.42 -13.15
N HIS A 8 -13.70 -6.72 -12.57
CA HIS A 8 -13.63 -5.27 -12.47
C HIS A 8 -13.49 -4.97 -10.98
N VAL A 9 -12.26 -4.68 -10.52
CA VAL A 9 -12.11 -3.72 -9.41
C VAL A 9 -12.98 -2.55 -9.83
N ALA A 10 -14.06 -2.28 -9.09
CA ALA A 10 -14.96 -1.21 -9.47
C ALA A 10 -14.10 0.06 -9.56
N PHE A 11 -14.22 0.86 -10.63
CA PHE A 11 -13.45 2.11 -10.77
C PHE A 11 -13.54 2.98 -9.51
N ASP A 12 -14.69 2.90 -8.84
CA ASP A 12 -14.97 3.44 -7.52
C ASP A 12 -14.00 2.96 -6.42
N GLU A 13 -13.64 1.68 -6.38
CA GLU A 13 -12.71 1.12 -5.40
C GLU A 13 -11.27 1.63 -5.60
N PHE A 14 -10.82 1.74 -6.86
CA PHE A 14 -9.50 2.32 -7.15
C PHE A 14 -9.46 3.83 -6.85
N SER A 15 -10.50 4.58 -7.22
CA SER A 15 -10.59 6.02 -6.90
C SER A 15 -10.55 6.24 -5.38
N ARG A 16 -11.35 5.47 -4.62
CA ARG A 16 -11.33 5.53 -3.15
C ARG A 16 -9.96 5.17 -2.57
N ALA A 17 -9.28 4.21 -3.18
CA ALA A 17 -7.94 3.84 -2.75
C ALA A 17 -6.94 4.97 -2.99
N CYS A 18 -7.06 5.71 -4.09
CA CYS A 18 -6.26 6.92 -4.32
C CYS A 18 -6.55 7.99 -3.26
N ASP A 19 -7.82 8.32 -3.00
CA ASP A 19 -8.19 9.34 -2.01
C ASP A 19 -7.63 9.01 -0.62
N LEU A 20 -7.75 7.74 -0.21
CA LEU A 20 -7.26 7.25 1.08
C LEU A 20 -5.73 7.23 1.15
N VAL A 21 -5.05 6.89 0.06
CA VAL A 21 -3.58 6.96 -0.04
C VAL A 21 -3.12 8.41 0.05
N GLU A 22 -3.81 9.34 -0.60
CA GLU A 22 -3.47 10.76 -0.56
C GLU A 22 -3.67 11.35 0.84
N GLU A 23 -4.79 11.01 1.50
CA GLU A 23 -5.07 11.45 2.87
C GLU A 23 -4.00 10.93 3.85
N TYR A 24 -3.64 9.65 3.73
CA TYR A 24 -2.81 9.00 4.72
C TYR A 24 -1.31 9.19 4.49
N PHE A 25 -0.86 9.09 3.23
CA PHE A 25 0.56 9.13 2.88
C PHE A 25 1.02 10.48 2.32
N GLY A 26 0.14 11.47 2.19
CA GLY A 26 0.35 12.71 1.43
C GLY A 26 1.73 13.35 1.63
N ASP A 27 2.10 13.67 2.87
CA ASP A 27 3.38 14.31 3.18
C ASP A 27 4.59 13.43 2.78
N THR A 28 4.50 12.12 3.02
CA THR A 28 5.59 11.18 2.68
C THR A 28 5.69 10.98 1.16
N ILE A 29 4.55 10.98 0.45
CA ILE A 29 4.50 10.93 -1.00
C ILE A 29 5.19 12.15 -1.58
N ASP A 30 4.90 13.35 -1.07
CA ASP A 30 5.50 14.59 -1.54
C ASP A 30 7.03 14.54 -1.38
N ASP A 31 7.51 14.12 -0.21
CA ASP A 31 8.95 13.99 0.07
C ASP A 31 9.65 12.96 -0.82
N VAL A 32 9.01 11.82 -1.11
CA VAL A 32 9.59 10.78 -1.97
C VAL A 32 9.55 11.22 -3.44
N ALA A 33 8.45 11.82 -3.89
CA ALA A 33 8.29 12.31 -5.26
C ALA A 33 9.33 13.38 -5.60
N LEU A 34 9.70 14.25 -4.65
CA LEU A 34 10.77 15.25 -4.83
C LEU A 34 12.14 14.64 -5.17
N ASN A 35 12.39 13.39 -4.76
CA ASN A 35 13.69 12.73 -4.87
C ASN A 35 13.66 11.51 -5.81
N SER A 36 12.57 11.32 -6.56
CA SER A 36 12.38 10.16 -7.44
C SER A 36 12.00 10.61 -8.85
N PRO A 37 12.25 9.77 -9.88
CA PRO A 37 11.81 10.07 -11.24
C PRO A 37 10.30 9.81 -11.46
N VAL A 38 9.53 9.58 -10.39
CA VAL A 38 8.11 9.23 -10.44
C VAL A 38 7.30 10.44 -9.97
N SER A 39 6.28 10.82 -10.74
CA SER A 39 5.40 11.92 -10.33
C SER A 39 4.56 11.55 -9.11
N ARG A 40 4.14 12.56 -8.34
CA ARG A 40 3.22 12.41 -7.21
C ARG A 40 1.99 11.57 -7.57
N GLN A 41 1.34 11.88 -8.70
CA GLN A 41 0.12 11.17 -9.13
C GLN A 41 0.38 9.71 -9.50
N GLN A 42 1.53 9.42 -10.14
CA GLN A 42 1.93 8.03 -10.40
C GLN A 42 2.17 7.28 -9.08
N LEU A 43 2.85 7.91 -8.13
CA LEU A 43 3.13 7.31 -6.84
C LEU A 43 1.84 6.99 -6.06
N VAL A 44 0.86 7.91 -6.07
CA VAL A 44 -0.49 7.67 -5.52
C VAL A 44 -1.15 6.46 -6.19
N ALA A 45 -1.14 6.40 -7.52
CA ALA A 45 -1.75 5.30 -8.26
C ALA A 45 -1.10 3.94 -7.94
N VAL A 46 0.23 3.91 -7.79
CA VAL A 46 0.98 2.71 -7.44
C VAL A 46 0.67 2.26 -6.01
N LEU A 47 0.66 3.19 -5.06
CA LEU A 47 0.31 2.91 -3.66
C LEU A 47 -1.13 2.42 -3.54
N ALA A 48 -2.07 3.00 -4.29
CA ALA A 48 -3.46 2.55 -4.32
C ALA A 48 -3.57 1.10 -4.81
N ARG A 49 -2.83 0.73 -5.87
CA ARG A 49 -2.75 -0.68 -6.33
C ARG A 49 -2.16 -1.59 -5.26
N ALA A 50 -1.11 -1.15 -4.57
CA ALA A 50 -0.51 -1.90 -3.47
C ALA A 50 -1.50 -2.10 -2.31
N GLN A 51 -2.32 -1.10 -1.96
CA GLN A 51 -3.38 -1.23 -0.95
C GLN A 51 -4.41 -2.28 -1.35
N LEU A 52 -4.86 -2.27 -2.61
CA LEU A 52 -5.82 -3.25 -3.11
C LEU A 52 -5.25 -4.68 -3.09
N SER A 53 -4.01 -4.86 -3.56
CA SER A 53 -3.31 -6.14 -3.49
C SER A 53 -3.10 -6.61 -2.04
N GLY A 54 -2.69 -5.71 -1.15
CA GLY A 54 -2.48 -6.03 0.26
C GLY A 54 -3.77 -6.35 1.01
N ARG A 55 -4.89 -5.75 0.61
CA ARG A 55 -6.22 -6.11 1.15
C ARG A 55 -6.62 -7.52 0.73
N GLN A 56 -6.39 -7.89 -0.52
CA GLN A 56 -6.61 -9.26 -0.98
C GLN A 56 -5.75 -10.25 -0.17
N LEU A 57 -4.47 -9.93 0.03
CA LEU A 57 -3.57 -10.72 0.88
C LEU A 57 -4.09 -10.84 2.33
N ALA A 58 -4.61 -9.76 2.91
CA ALA A 58 -5.16 -9.79 4.26
C ALA A 58 -6.42 -10.68 4.36
N LEU A 59 -7.24 -10.74 3.32
CA LEU A 59 -8.42 -11.64 3.24
C LEU A 59 -8.02 -13.10 3.06
N GLU A 60 -6.98 -13.37 2.28
CA GLU A 60 -6.42 -14.71 2.07
C GLU A 60 -5.63 -15.24 3.28
N GLY A 61 -5.31 -14.32 4.20
CA GLY A 61 -4.51 -14.57 5.39
C GLY A 61 -3.12 -13.98 5.20
N LEU A 62 -2.73 -13.06 6.09
CA LEU A 62 -1.38 -12.52 6.09
C LEU A 62 -0.38 -13.68 6.19
N PRO A 63 0.69 -13.70 5.37
CA PRO A 63 1.66 -14.78 5.40
C PRO A 63 2.21 -14.93 6.82
N GLU A 64 2.27 -16.18 7.32
CA GLU A 64 2.76 -16.49 8.68
C GLU A 64 4.19 -15.98 8.94
N ASP A 65 4.93 -15.73 7.85
CA ASP A 65 6.34 -15.32 7.85
C ASP A 65 6.53 -13.79 7.94
N GLY A 66 5.45 -12.99 7.86
CA GLY A 66 5.51 -11.53 8.02
C GLY A 66 5.58 -11.09 9.49
N ARG A 67 6.44 -10.10 9.81
CA ARG A 67 6.46 -9.48 11.15
C ARG A 67 5.51 -8.28 11.19
N VAL A 68 4.49 -8.35 12.05
CA VAL A 68 3.67 -7.19 12.39
C VAL A 68 4.45 -6.31 13.37
N VAL A 69 4.76 -5.09 12.96
CA VAL A 69 5.43 -4.09 13.79
C VAL A 69 4.42 -3.34 14.66
N TYR A 70 3.32 -2.95 14.04
CA TYR A 70 2.26 -2.19 14.68
C TYR A 70 0.92 -2.54 14.06
N ARG A 71 -0.13 -2.54 14.88
CA ARG A 71 -1.51 -2.74 14.43
C ARG A 71 -2.43 -1.86 15.26
N SER A 72 -3.29 -1.13 14.57
CA SER A 72 -4.38 -0.34 15.15
C SER A 72 -5.66 -0.57 14.37
N ASP A 73 -6.74 0.09 14.78
CA ASP A 73 -7.99 0.14 14.04
C ASP A 73 -7.88 0.85 12.68
N GLN A 74 -6.80 1.61 12.45
CA GLN A 74 -6.62 2.41 11.24
C GLN A 74 -5.59 1.82 10.29
N GLU A 75 -4.57 1.14 10.79
CA GLU A 75 -3.54 0.56 9.95
C GLU A 75 -2.82 -0.63 10.59
N THR A 76 -2.19 -1.42 9.73
CA THR A 76 -1.28 -2.50 10.08
C THR A 76 0.06 -2.30 9.37
N LEU A 77 1.15 -2.18 10.13
CA LEU A 77 2.52 -2.05 9.65
C LEU A 77 3.22 -3.41 9.69
N LEU A 78 3.81 -3.78 8.57
CA LEU A 78 4.33 -5.12 8.31
C LEU A 78 5.73 -5.04 7.68
N TRP A 79 6.62 -5.89 8.17
CA TRP A 79 7.81 -6.32 7.43
C TRP A 79 7.53 -7.69 6.82
N LEU A 80 7.33 -7.73 5.51
CA LEU A 80 7.10 -8.97 4.77
C LEU A 80 8.44 -9.61 4.38
N ASP A 81 8.53 -10.94 4.37
CA ASP A 81 9.77 -11.68 4.08
C ASP A 81 10.26 -11.54 2.62
N GLY A 82 9.52 -10.81 1.79
CA GLY A 82 9.82 -10.51 0.40
C GLY A 82 8.73 -11.01 -0.55
N GLY A 83 8.84 -10.65 -1.83
CA GLY A 83 7.97 -11.15 -2.89
C GLY A 83 6.71 -10.31 -3.11
N PHE A 84 6.13 -9.71 -2.06
CA PHE A 84 4.94 -8.87 -2.21
C PHE A 84 5.11 -7.76 -3.25
N TRP A 85 6.19 -6.98 -3.17
CA TRP A 85 6.43 -5.91 -4.15
C TRP A 85 6.77 -6.45 -5.54
N THR A 86 7.31 -7.67 -5.63
CA THR A 86 7.51 -8.37 -6.91
C THR A 86 6.17 -8.75 -7.52
N ASP A 87 5.26 -9.34 -6.73
CA ASP A 87 3.93 -9.74 -7.19
C ASP A 87 3.09 -8.53 -7.59
N VAL A 88 3.16 -7.43 -6.82
CA VAL A 88 2.50 -6.16 -7.17
C VAL A 88 3.07 -5.60 -8.47
N ARG A 89 4.39 -5.59 -8.63
CA ARG A 89 5.04 -5.13 -9.87
C ARG A 89 4.59 -5.96 -11.07
N ASP A 90 4.61 -7.27 -10.94
CA ASP A 90 4.32 -8.19 -12.05
C ASP A 90 2.82 -8.18 -12.39
N THR A 91 1.94 -8.09 -11.39
CA THR A 91 0.48 -8.01 -11.57
C THR A 91 0.05 -6.69 -12.21
N HIS A 92 0.65 -5.57 -11.78
CA HIS A 92 0.26 -4.23 -12.21
C HIS A 92 1.17 -3.63 -13.28
N ASN A 93 2.13 -4.41 -13.78
CA ASN A 93 3.14 -4.01 -14.77
C ASN A 93 3.83 -2.69 -14.41
N LEU A 94 4.32 -2.59 -13.17
CA LEU A 94 4.97 -1.39 -12.66
C LEU A 94 6.41 -1.28 -13.18
N GLU A 95 6.84 -0.06 -13.45
CA GLU A 95 8.25 0.22 -13.73
C GLU A 95 9.10 0.04 -12.46
N ALA A 96 10.40 -0.24 -12.66
CA ALA A 96 11.31 -0.48 -11.54
C ALA A 96 11.39 0.72 -10.57
N ASP A 97 11.36 1.94 -11.09
CA ASP A 97 11.39 3.16 -10.29
C ASP A 97 10.07 3.40 -9.54
N GLU A 98 8.93 3.04 -10.13
CA GLU A 98 7.60 3.16 -9.50
C GLU A 98 7.50 2.25 -8.27
N GLY A 99 7.88 0.98 -8.42
CA GLY A 99 7.94 0.04 -7.31
C GLY A 99 8.93 0.48 -6.23
N ARG A 100 10.09 1.00 -6.61
CA ARG A 100 11.10 1.50 -5.65
C ARG A 100 10.58 2.69 -4.86
N ALA A 101 9.97 3.67 -5.52
CA ALA A 101 9.42 4.86 -4.88
C ALA A 101 8.27 4.50 -3.93
N ALA A 102 7.35 3.65 -4.35
CA ALA A 102 6.25 3.20 -3.49
C ALA A 102 6.77 2.47 -2.25
N ARG A 103 7.69 1.51 -2.44
CA ARG A 103 8.33 0.80 -1.31
C ARG A 103 9.01 1.75 -0.33
N GLU A 104 9.61 2.82 -0.82
CA GLU A 104 10.27 3.83 0.02
C GLU A 104 9.28 4.63 0.86
N VAL A 105 8.09 4.97 0.34
CA VAL A 105 7.02 5.60 1.14
C VAL A 105 6.65 4.72 2.34
N HIS A 106 6.39 3.44 2.09
CA HIS A 106 6.08 2.48 3.16
C HIS A 106 7.24 2.32 4.15
N ARG A 107 8.48 2.27 3.65
CA ARG A 107 9.68 2.15 4.49
C ARG A 107 9.79 3.27 5.51
N ARG A 108 9.68 4.53 5.07
CA ARG A 108 9.85 5.70 5.95
C ARG A 108 8.88 5.70 7.12
N ILE A 109 7.64 5.26 6.87
CA ILE A 109 6.61 5.18 7.91
C ILE A 109 6.91 4.05 8.88
N LEU A 110 7.31 2.88 8.37
CA LEU A 110 7.73 1.76 9.21
C LEU A 110 8.95 2.12 10.06
N GLU A 111 9.97 2.77 9.50
CA GLU A 111 11.16 3.21 10.23
C GLU A 111 10.84 4.28 11.28
N ALA A 112 9.88 5.17 11.00
CA ALA A 112 9.42 6.15 11.98
C ALA A 112 8.74 5.50 13.20
N VAL A 113 8.18 4.30 13.06
CA VAL A 113 7.46 3.58 14.12
C VAL A 113 8.32 2.50 14.80
N ASP A 114 9.04 1.67 14.03
CA ASP A 114 9.90 0.58 14.53
C ASP A 114 11.25 1.10 15.06
N GLY A 115 11.64 2.33 14.71
CA GLY A 115 12.94 2.92 15.06
C GLY A 115 14.07 2.49 14.12
N ASP A 116 15.31 2.45 14.60
CA ASP A 116 16.47 2.08 13.76
C ASP A 116 16.44 0.57 13.45
N VAL A 117 15.85 0.26 12.30
CA VAL A 117 15.66 -1.08 11.77
C VAL A 117 17.02 -1.75 11.57
N GLY A 118 17.26 -2.84 12.29
CA GLY A 118 18.49 -3.63 12.17
C GLY A 118 18.75 -4.07 10.73
N TYR A 119 20.02 -4.30 10.38
CA TYR A 119 20.47 -4.63 9.01
C TYR A 119 19.70 -5.78 8.33
N THR A 120 19.15 -6.72 9.11
CA THR A 120 18.36 -7.87 8.64
C THR A 120 16.99 -7.45 8.08
N ASP A 121 16.33 -6.47 8.67
CA ASP A 121 14.98 -6.05 8.29
C ASP A 121 14.98 -5.08 7.09
N ARG A 122 16.14 -4.47 6.74
CA ARG A 122 16.29 -3.66 5.52
C ARG A 122 16.06 -4.43 4.21
N GLN A 123 16.26 -5.75 4.23
CA GLN A 123 16.02 -6.62 3.07
C GLN A 123 14.55 -7.02 2.93
N ARG A 124 13.76 -6.91 4.01
CA ARG A 124 12.32 -7.21 4.02
C ARG A 124 11.53 -6.16 3.23
N ASP A 125 10.38 -6.57 2.75
CA ASP A 125 9.44 -5.73 2.02
C ASP A 125 8.59 -4.93 3.03
N PRO A 126 8.78 -3.60 3.13
CA PRO A 126 7.94 -2.77 3.98
C PRO A 126 6.54 -2.70 3.38
N PHE A 127 5.53 -2.90 4.22
CA PHE A 127 4.15 -2.72 3.82
C PHE A 127 3.31 -2.12 4.95
N VAL A 128 2.47 -1.17 4.57
CA VAL A 128 1.58 -0.42 5.46
C VAL A 128 0.20 -0.61 4.87
N LEU A 129 -0.63 -1.41 5.51
CA LEU A 129 -2.00 -1.63 5.10
C LEU A 129 -2.88 -0.64 5.85
N ILE A 130 -3.66 0.15 5.13
CA ILE A 130 -4.64 1.05 5.74
C ILE A 130 -5.96 0.30 5.90
N ASP A 131 -6.37 0.09 7.15
CA ASP A 131 -7.57 -0.67 7.51
C ASP A 131 -8.87 0.17 7.45
N ARG A 132 -8.77 1.47 7.11
CA ARG A 132 -9.91 2.41 7.06
C ARG A 132 -10.94 2.15 5.93
N PHE A 133 -10.65 1.30 4.94
CA PHE A 133 -11.57 1.03 3.82
C PHE A 133 -12.96 0.51 4.24
N GLY A 134 -13.12 0.01 5.46
CA GLY A 134 -14.40 -0.52 5.97
C GLY A 134 -15.28 0.46 6.76
N ARG A 135 -14.80 1.66 7.12
CA ARG A 135 -15.54 2.63 7.95
C ARG A 135 -15.87 3.89 7.16
N TYR A 136 -16.81 3.78 6.21
CA TYR A 136 -17.49 4.95 5.69
C TYR A 136 -18.81 5.10 6.45
N ASP A 137 -18.82 5.90 7.51
CA ASP A 137 -20.05 6.58 7.92
C ASP A 137 -20.32 7.60 6.81
N GLY A 138 -21.33 7.33 5.98
CA GLY A 138 -21.79 8.28 4.98
C GLY A 138 -22.11 9.64 5.62
N PRO A 139 -22.25 10.72 4.83
CA PRO A 139 -22.55 12.03 5.37
C PRO A 139 -23.81 11.93 6.26
N SER A 140 -23.64 12.15 7.55
CA SER A 140 -24.75 12.30 8.49
C SER A 140 -25.61 13.45 7.99
N GLU A 141 -26.78 13.13 7.44
CA GLU A 141 -27.79 14.13 7.13
C GLU A 141 -28.17 14.86 8.42
N THR A 142 -27.97 16.18 8.44
CA THR A 142 -28.61 17.12 9.36
C THR A 142 -29.24 18.24 8.56
#